data_AF-A0A429YY65-F1
#
_entry.id   AF-A0A429YY65-F1
#
_cell.length_a   1.000
_cell.length_b   1.000
_cell.length_c   1.000
_cell.angle_alpha   90.00
_cell.angle_beta   90.00
_cell.angle_gamma   90.00
#
_symmetry.space_group_name_H-M   'P 1'
#
loop_
_entity.id
_entity.type
_entity.pdbx_description
1 polymer ?
#
loop_
_entity_poly.entity_id
_entity_poly.type
_entity_poly.pdbx_seq_one_letter_code
_entity_poly.pdbx_strand_id
1 'polypeptide(L)'
;MRTVSGAEARALIESQLAAHGNGVLSVLSQYRRDDAVAAWHETIRAVEEFINLPTFGIVDDRIRAWLCAVRLDDAFVANPGPTWLAVRQALAPHLEPSVISRFTRVMLYAGAMGSAFAAHGLDARSASITLDTIGGAVDYFQSRRRHFVSLLYTMPYACSGSLVLQPYDALTVLMPQVEHSCIAITGFHQKLALLDALPDFSLEVDHVGAMSSHSFETLDDYFLEPERASIHVMAELRGDQFTMPAMEPLDRGKIFSAAELRNGAKLIGATYEAFGLKDSDFSAMGLLVVAFARHCRDDYYVEIGKEKFRSMLRAQSAIDPFELEALLVNKPSDYATNTNAYQPFLDLGDRVVSNINLLSRFLYAFKNVHLGSRRRFQIHAGFIFEDMVKRDLDRMGFTVTSIKRINRKEFDVVATRGSVIFNIQCKNNWIDLSKIEAERALFVRYNRSLANYYARALKKERRRDHLLKQQLGMDKVVHYVVSRFPVIGADPAVINYNQIDRLRFAGQAGA
;
A
#
# COMPACT_ATOMS: atom_id res chain seq x y z
N MET A 1 -18.87 -16.48 24.23
CA MET A 1 -18.87 -15.73 22.96
C MET A 1 -20.15 -14.91 22.91
N ARG A 2 -20.04 -13.59 22.70
CA ARG A 2 -21.17 -12.63 22.71
C ARG A 2 -21.19 -11.93 21.36
N THR A 3 -22.33 -11.95 20.67
CA THR A 3 -22.51 -11.17 19.44
C THR A 3 -23.03 -9.78 19.78
N VAL A 4 -22.39 -8.74 19.26
CA VAL A 4 -22.78 -7.34 19.44
C VAL A 4 -22.97 -6.65 18.09
N SER A 5 -23.93 -5.74 17.99
CA SER A 5 -24.27 -5.06 16.74
C SER A 5 -24.72 -3.60 17.01
N GLY A 6 -24.90 -2.82 15.94
CA GLY A 6 -25.45 -1.47 16.02
C GLY A 6 -24.67 -0.54 16.96
N ALA A 7 -25.40 0.15 17.85
CA ALA A 7 -24.83 1.12 18.78
C ALA A 7 -23.84 0.49 19.78
N GLU A 8 -24.09 -0.75 20.19
CA GLU A 8 -23.20 -1.46 21.10
C GLU A 8 -21.86 -1.80 20.44
N ALA A 9 -21.89 -2.32 19.20
CA ALA A 9 -20.68 -2.55 18.43
C ALA A 9 -19.90 -1.26 18.19
N ARG A 10 -20.59 -0.15 17.89
CA ARG A 10 -19.96 1.17 17.74
C ARG A 10 -19.22 1.59 19.01
N ALA A 11 -19.91 1.56 20.16
CA ALA A 11 -19.33 1.97 21.43
C ALA A 11 -18.11 1.12 21.81
N LEU A 12 -18.17 -0.20 21.56
CA LEU A 12 -17.02 -1.08 21.73
C LEU A 12 -15.84 -0.65 20.85
N ILE A 13 -16.06 -0.48 19.53
CA ILE A 13 -14.99 -0.11 18.61
C ILE A 13 -14.37 1.25 18.97
N GLU A 14 -15.19 2.25 19.27
CA GLU A 14 -14.72 3.59 19.65
C GLU A 14 -13.91 3.58 20.96
N SER A 15 -14.32 2.75 21.93
CA SER A 15 -13.55 2.55 23.16
C SER A 15 -12.17 1.93 22.90
N GLN A 16 -12.08 0.96 21.98
CA GLN A 16 -10.83 0.32 21.60
C GLN A 16 -9.92 1.27 20.83
N LEU A 17 -10.47 2.09 19.93
CA LEU A 17 -9.71 3.14 19.25
C LEU A 17 -9.03 4.10 20.24
N ALA A 18 -9.77 4.56 21.25
CA ALA A 18 -9.22 5.42 22.29
C ALA A 18 -8.11 4.72 23.09
N ALA A 19 -8.35 3.46 23.50
CA ALA A 19 -7.37 2.68 24.26
C ALA A 19 -6.05 2.48 23.49
N HIS A 20 -6.14 2.07 22.22
CA HIS A 20 -4.95 1.87 21.38
C HIS A 20 -4.25 3.18 21.03
N GLY A 21 -4.99 4.26 20.77
CA GLY A 21 -4.42 5.59 20.58
C GLY A 21 -3.60 6.05 21.78
N ASN A 22 -4.15 5.88 22.99
CA ASN A 22 -3.44 6.16 24.24
C ASN A 22 -2.22 5.25 24.44
N GLY A 23 -2.32 3.97 24.03
CA GLY A 23 -1.19 3.03 24.06
C GLY A 23 0.01 3.52 23.24
N VAL A 24 -0.24 3.99 22.01
CA VAL A 24 0.82 4.55 21.14
C VAL A 24 1.49 5.76 21.82
N LEU A 25 0.69 6.71 22.35
CA LEU A 25 1.23 7.90 23.02
C LEU A 25 2.02 7.55 24.29
N SER A 26 1.51 6.63 25.09
CA SER A 26 2.15 6.18 26.33
C SER A 26 3.55 5.61 26.09
N VAL A 27 3.73 4.83 25.01
CA VAL A 27 5.06 4.30 24.67
C VAL A 27 5.97 5.38 24.08
N LEU A 28 5.49 6.15 23.10
CA LEU A 28 6.33 7.14 22.42
C LEU A 28 6.78 8.29 23.33
N SER A 29 5.94 8.70 24.28
CA SER A 29 6.20 9.81 25.21
C SER A 29 7.40 9.60 26.13
N GLN A 30 7.92 8.38 26.24
CA GLN A 30 9.11 8.09 27.04
C GLN A 30 10.41 8.55 26.36
N TYR A 31 10.40 8.67 25.03
CA TYR A 31 11.60 8.89 24.24
C TYR A 31 11.83 10.35 23.90
N ARG A 32 13.12 10.70 23.76
CA ARG A 32 13.57 11.97 23.18
C ARG A 32 13.23 11.98 21.70
N ARG A 33 12.54 13.03 21.26
CA ARG A 33 12.02 13.20 19.90
C ARG A 33 13.07 13.00 18.81
N ASP A 34 14.16 13.75 18.87
CA ASP A 34 15.16 13.77 17.81
C ASP A 34 15.87 12.41 17.67
N ASP A 35 16.17 11.76 18.80
CA ASP A 35 16.80 10.43 18.82
C ASP A 35 15.84 9.35 18.30
N ALA A 36 14.57 9.40 18.72
CA ALA A 36 13.54 8.45 18.27
C ALA A 36 13.29 8.55 16.76
N VAL A 37 13.16 9.77 16.23
CA VAL A 37 12.96 10.00 14.80
C VAL A 37 14.15 9.48 13.99
N ALA A 38 15.38 9.73 14.43
CA ALA A 38 16.58 9.24 13.75
C ALA A 38 16.69 7.70 13.78
N ALA A 39 16.51 7.09 14.97
CA ALA A 39 16.54 5.64 15.14
C ALA A 39 15.46 4.94 14.30
N TRP A 40 14.27 5.53 14.22
CA TRP A 40 13.17 4.96 13.46
C TRP A 40 13.30 5.15 11.95
N HIS A 41 13.87 6.27 11.47
CA HIS A 41 14.25 6.43 10.06
C HIS A 41 15.23 5.34 9.61
N GLU A 42 16.26 5.06 10.42
CA GLU A 42 17.24 4.00 10.14
C GLU A 42 16.61 2.60 10.21
N THR A 43 15.68 2.39 11.14
CA THR A 43 14.90 1.14 11.20
C THR A 43 14.07 0.93 9.93
N ILE A 44 13.33 1.96 9.50
CA ILE A 44 12.55 1.93 8.27
C ILE A 44 13.45 1.67 7.06
N ARG A 45 14.64 2.29 6.99
CA ARG A 45 15.61 2.01 5.92
C ARG A 45 15.96 0.52 5.88
N ALA A 46 16.36 -0.04 7.01
CA ALA A 46 16.79 -1.43 7.09
C ALA A 46 15.65 -2.39 6.67
N VAL A 47 14.42 -2.11 7.11
CA VAL A 47 13.23 -2.88 6.73
C VAL A 47 12.93 -2.73 5.23
N GLU A 48 12.97 -1.52 4.70
CA GLU A 48 12.72 -1.29 3.28
C GLU A 48 13.80 -1.94 2.41
N GLU A 49 15.06 -1.96 2.83
CA GLU A 49 16.12 -2.70 2.14
C GLU A 49 15.86 -4.21 2.22
N PHE A 50 15.37 -4.71 3.36
CA PHE A 50 14.98 -6.11 3.54
C PHE A 50 13.86 -6.54 2.59
N ILE A 51 12.85 -5.69 2.37
CA ILE A 51 11.74 -5.97 1.45
C ILE A 51 12.16 -5.85 -0.02
N ASN A 52 12.92 -4.82 -0.38
CA ASN A 52 13.22 -4.51 -1.78
C ASN A 52 14.41 -5.29 -2.33
N LEU A 53 15.33 -5.77 -1.49
CA LEU A 53 16.51 -6.53 -1.95
C LEU A 53 16.14 -7.83 -2.67
N PRO A 54 15.28 -8.71 -2.12
CA PRO A 54 14.88 -9.91 -2.84
C PRO A 54 14.09 -9.58 -4.11
N THR A 55 13.34 -8.47 -4.12
CA THR A 55 12.45 -8.12 -5.24
C THR A 55 13.20 -7.44 -6.40
N PHE A 56 14.16 -6.56 -6.10
CA PHE A 56 14.80 -5.67 -7.08
C PHE A 56 16.32 -5.63 -6.99
N GLY A 57 16.90 -5.94 -5.82
CA GLY A 57 18.33 -5.85 -5.56
C GLY A 57 19.17 -6.99 -6.16
N ILE A 58 18.53 -8.10 -6.53
CA ILE A 58 19.20 -9.29 -7.09
C ILE A 58 18.57 -9.66 -8.43
N VAL A 59 19.40 -9.63 -9.49
CA VAL A 59 18.97 -9.99 -10.85
C VAL A 59 18.93 -11.51 -11.05
N ASP A 60 19.73 -12.27 -10.30
CA ASP A 60 19.76 -13.74 -10.38
C ASP A 60 18.54 -14.36 -9.68
N ASP A 61 17.63 -14.90 -10.49
CA ASP A 61 16.40 -15.56 -10.02
C ASP A 61 16.65 -16.76 -9.10
N ARG A 62 17.77 -17.48 -9.26
CA ARG A 62 18.10 -18.63 -8.41
C ARG A 62 18.57 -18.17 -7.04
N ILE A 63 19.40 -17.13 -6.98
CA ILE A 63 19.82 -16.53 -5.71
C ILE A 63 18.61 -15.94 -5.00
N ARG A 64 17.71 -15.25 -5.72
CA ARG A 64 16.46 -14.73 -5.17
C ARG A 64 15.60 -15.85 -4.56
N ALA A 65 15.35 -16.91 -5.33
CA ALA A 65 14.54 -18.04 -4.87
C ALA A 65 15.15 -18.72 -3.64
N TRP A 66 16.46 -18.94 -3.65
CA TRP A 66 17.19 -19.48 -2.50
C TRP A 66 17.08 -18.56 -1.28
N LEU A 67 17.32 -17.26 -1.45
CA LEU A 67 17.29 -16.28 -0.37
C LEU A 67 15.92 -16.26 0.30
N CYS A 68 14.84 -16.19 -0.48
CA CYS A 68 13.48 -16.22 0.06
C CYS A 68 13.16 -17.52 0.81
N ALA A 69 13.77 -18.65 0.42
CA ALA A 69 13.56 -19.96 1.04
C ALA A 69 14.41 -20.18 2.32
N VAL A 70 15.34 -19.28 2.65
CA VAL A 70 16.14 -19.39 3.88
C VAL A 70 15.22 -19.39 5.09
N ARG A 71 15.33 -20.45 5.91
CA ARG A 71 14.56 -20.67 7.12
C ARG A 71 15.03 -19.75 8.26
N LEU A 72 14.06 -19.19 8.98
CA LEU A 72 14.24 -18.36 10.16
C LEU A 72 13.55 -19.00 11.39
N ASP A 73 13.62 -20.33 11.48
CA ASP A 73 12.98 -21.13 12.52
C ASP A 73 13.81 -21.24 13.80
N ASP A 74 13.34 -22.03 14.78
CA ASP A 74 14.01 -22.18 16.08
C ASP A 74 15.46 -22.65 15.96
N ALA A 75 15.80 -23.44 14.93
CA ALA A 75 17.19 -23.86 14.69
C ALA A 75 18.06 -22.67 14.26
N PHE A 76 17.54 -21.80 13.40
CA PHE A 76 18.20 -20.54 13.06
C PHE A 76 18.36 -19.63 14.28
N VAL A 77 17.32 -19.48 15.11
CA VAL A 77 17.37 -18.64 16.31
C VAL A 77 18.39 -19.15 17.33
N ALA A 78 18.47 -20.47 17.52
CA ALA A 78 19.42 -21.09 18.44
C ALA A 78 20.89 -20.96 18.00
N ASN A 79 21.15 -20.98 16.68
CA ASN A 79 22.49 -20.83 16.13
C ASN A 79 22.46 -20.12 14.76
N PRO A 80 22.38 -18.78 14.74
CA PRO A 80 22.23 -18.04 13.48
C PRO A 80 23.51 -17.97 12.66
N GLY A 81 24.68 -18.24 13.26
CA GLY A 81 25.99 -17.99 12.67
C GLY A 81 26.20 -18.58 11.27
N PRO A 82 25.94 -19.88 11.05
CA PRO A 82 26.10 -20.52 9.74
C PRO A 82 25.22 -19.89 8.66
N THR A 83 23.92 -19.74 8.92
CA THR A 83 22.95 -19.16 7.97
C THR A 83 23.26 -17.69 7.71
N TRP A 84 23.56 -16.93 8.75
CA TRP A 84 23.97 -15.53 8.66
C TRP A 84 25.19 -15.37 7.76
N LEU A 85 26.23 -16.19 7.94
CA LEU A 85 27.43 -16.14 7.11
C LEU A 85 27.13 -16.51 5.65
N ALA A 86 26.34 -17.56 5.42
CA ALA A 86 25.94 -17.98 4.08
C ALA A 86 25.19 -16.88 3.32
N VAL A 87 24.23 -16.22 3.97
CA VAL A 87 23.50 -15.08 3.38
C VAL A 87 24.46 -13.93 3.07
N ARG A 88 25.38 -13.59 3.97
CA ARG A 88 26.37 -12.51 3.70
C ARG A 88 27.27 -12.84 2.52
N GLN A 89 27.76 -14.06 2.44
CA GLN A 89 28.62 -14.50 1.33
C GLN A 89 27.88 -14.48 0.00
N ALA A 90 26.60 -14.88 -0.02
CA ALA A 90 25.77 -14.82 -1.21
C ALA A 90 25.50 -13.38 -1.67
N LEU A 91 25.37 -12.42 -0.75
CA LEU A 91 25.06 -11.02 -1.06
C LEU A 91 26.30 -10.16 -1.35
N ALA A 92 27.47 -10.51 -0.81
CA ALA A 92 28.71 -9.72 -0.93
C ALA A 92 29.13 -9.36 -2.37
N PRO A 93 28.93 -10.22 -3.40
CA PRO A 93 29.25 -9.86 -4.78
C PRO A 93 28.33 -8.80 -5.38
N HIS A 94 27.18 -8.53 -4.75
CA HIS A 94 26.11 -7.72 -5.31
C HIS A 94 25.91 -6.39 -4.59
N LEU A 95 26.25 -6.31 -3.30
CA LEU A 95 25.81 -5.22 -2.44
C LEU A 95 26.92 -4.68 -1.54
N GLU A 96 26.78 -3.41 -1.16
CA GLU A 96 27.68 -2.79 -0.20
C GLU A 96 27.59 -3.46 1.19
N PRO A 97 28.71 -3.50 1.95
CA PRO A 97 28.73 -4.07 3.29
C PRO A 97 27.68 -3.47 4.25
N SER A 98 27.34 -2.18 4.07
CA SER A 98 26.37 -1.49 4.91
C SER A 98 24.94 -2.01 4.70
N VAL A 99 24.53 -2.24 3.44
CA VAL A 99 23.24 -2.82 3.07
C VAL A 99 23.14 -4.26 3.59
N ILE A 100 24.18 -5.06 3.38
CA ILE A 100 24.22 -6.46 3.87
C ILE A 100 24.11 -6.51 5.40
N SER A 101 24.76 -5.58 6.10
CA SER A 101 24.67 -5.48 7.55
C SER A 101 23.25 -5.17 8.02
N ARG A 102 22.56 -4.22 7.38
CA ARG A 102 21.16 -3.90 7.72
C ARG A 102 20.22 -5.05 7.39
N PHE A 103 20.36 -5.66 6.21
CA PHE A 103 19.56 -6.81 5.79
C PHE A 103 19.67 -7.98 6.78
N THR A 104 20.89 -8.39 7.09
CA THR A 104 21.11 -9.54 8.00
C THR A 104 20.74 -9.23 9.45
N ARG A 105 20.74 -7.95 9.85
CA ARG A 105 20.18 -7.53 11.14
C ARG A 105 18.66 -7.70 11.19
N VAL A 106 17.93 -7.27 10.17
CA VAL A 106 16.47 -7.48 10.07
C VAL A 106 16.13 -8.97 10.01
N MET A 107 16.95 -9.77 9.29
CA MET A 107 16.83 -11.23 9.27
C MET A 107 16.89 -11.86 10.68
N LEU A 108 17.81 -11.41 11.53
CA LEU A 108 17.91 -11.88 12.91
C LEU A 108 16.68 -11.48 13.74
N TYR A 109 16.21 -10.24 13.60
CA TYR A 109 15.01 -9.78 14.29
C TYR A 109 13.76 -10.56 13.85
N ALA A 110 13.62 -10.85 12.56
CA ALA A 110 12.50 -11.62 12.02
C ALA A 110 12.44 -13.02 12.65
N GLY A 111 13.56 -13.74 12.73
CA GLY A 111 13.62 -15.05 13.38
C GLY A 111 13.28 -14.97 14.88
N ALA A 112 13.86 -14.01 15.61
CA ALA A 112 13.57 -13.81 17.03
C ALA A 112 12.09 -13.45 17.30
N MET A 113 11.51 -12.59 16.47
CA MET A 113 10.09 -12.24 16.52
C MET A 113 9.20 -13.44 16.22
N GLY A 114 9.56 -14.24 15.21
CA GLY A 114 8.83 -15.47 14.87
C GLY A 114 8.77 -16.44 16.05
N SER A 115 9.91 -16.72 16.68
CA SER A 115 9.97 -17.58 17.87
C SER A 115 9.19 -17.00 19.05
N ALA A 116 9.20 -15.68 19.25
CA ALA A 116 8.39 -15.03 20.27
C ALA A 116 6.88 -15.15 20.01
N PHE A 117 6.44 -14.98 18.75
CA PHE A 117 5.03 -15.16 18.38
C PHE A 117 4.57 -16.61 18.59
N ALA A 118 5.41 -17.57 18.22
CA ALA A 118 5.18 -18.99 18.47
C ALA A 118 4.98 -19.29 19.96
N ALA A 119 5.88 -18.78 20.80
CA ALA A 119 5.81 -18.96 22.27
C ALA A 119 4.53 -18.38 22.89
N HIS A 120 3.94 -17.34 22.27
CA HIS A 120 2.68 -16.74 22.71
C HIS A 120 1.43 -17.34 22.05
N GLY A 121 1.57 -18.43 21.29
CA GLY A 121 0.44 -19.09 20.61
C GLY A 121 -0.18 -18.24 19.49
N LEU A 122 0.57 -17.25 18.99
CA LEU A 122 0.22 -16.42 17.85
C LEU A 122 0.61 -17.06 16.51
N ASP A 123 1.28 -18.22 16.55
CA ASP A 123 1.47 -19.07 15.40
C ASP A 123 0.10 -19.47 14.82
N ALA A 124 -0.13 -19.04 13.57
CA ALA A 124 -1.12 -19.61 12.66
C ALA A 124 -2.63 -19.34 12.89
N ARG A 125 -3.05 -18.36 13.71
CA ARG A 125 -4.50 -18.01 13.79
C ARG A 125 -5.00 -17.01 12.76
N SER A 126 -4.11 -16.28 12.08
CA SER A 126 -4.45 -15.56 10.84
C SER A 126 -3.58 -16.09 9.70
N ALA A 127 -4.11 -17.07 8.98
CA ALA A 127 -3.46 -17.67 7.82
C ALA A 127 -3.14 -16.60 6.77
N SER A 128 -1.85 -16.27 6.58
CA SER A 128 -1.25 -15.79 5.31
C SER A 128 0.18 -15.25 5.47
N ILE A 129 0.59 -14.83 6.68
CA ILE A 129 1.88 -14.15 6.87
C ILE A 129 2.69 -14.84 7.97
N THR A 130 3.82 -15.45 7.61
CA THR A 130 4.72 -16.19 8.50
C THR A 130 6.08 -15.48 8.64
N LEU A 131 6.79 -15.71 9.75
CA LEU A 131 8.17 -15.25 9.95
C LEU A 131 9.18 -16.40 9.85
N ASP A 132 8.78 -17.53 9.27
CA ASP A 132 9.55 -18.78 9.25
C ASP A 132 10.59 -18.85 8.12
N THR A 133 10.53 -17.91 7.18
CA THR A 133 11.47 -17.76 6.07
C THR A 133 11.74 -16.28 5.82
N ILE A 134 12.83 -15.97 5.09
CA ILE A 134 13.06 -14.59 4.61
C ILE A 134 11.90 -14.12 3.74
N GLY A 135 11.37 -14.97 2.85
CA GLY A 135 10.23 -14.63 2.00
C GLY A 135 8.97 -14.29 2.81
N GLY A 136 8.62 -15.11 3.80
CA GLY A 136 7.52 -14.81 4.72
C GLY A 136 7.75 -13.50 5.50
N ALA A 137 8.98 -13.26 5.95
CA ALA A 137 9.34 -12.02 6.64
C ALA A 137 9.25 -10.79 5.73
N VAL A 138 9.54 -10.92 4.43
CA VAL A 138 9.32 -9.86 3.44
C VAL A 138 7.84 -9.49 3.38
N ASP A 139 6.95 -10.47 3.21
CA ASP A 139 5.50 -10.24 3.17
C ASP A 139 4.98 -9.64 4.48
N TYR A 140 5.53 -10.11 5.61
CA TYR A 140 5.24 -9.57 6.94
C TYR A 140 5.58 -8.09 7.02
N PHE A 141 6.82 -7.69 6.76
CA PHE A 141 7.19 -6.29 6.87
C PHE A 141 6.50 -5.42 5.82
N GLN A 142 6.27 -5.95 4.62
CA GLN A 142 5.57 -5.27 3.54
C GLN A 142 4.15 -4.85 3.95
N SER A 143 3.40 -5.76 4.58
CA SER A 143 2.06 -5.47 5.09
C SER A 143 2.03 -4.47 6.26
N ARG A 144 3.16 -4.20 6.94
CA ARG A 144 3.26 -3.21 8.02
C ARG A 144 3.87 -1.87 7.62
N ARG A 145 4.27 -1.70 6.35
CA ARG A 145 4.91 -0.46 5.83
C ARG A 145 4.17 0.82 6.22
N ARG A 146 2.85 0.84 6.02
CA ARG A 146 2.00 2.00 6.36
C ARG A 146 2.13 2.35 7.83
N HIS A 147 2.17 1.36 8.72
CA HIS A 147 2.25 1.56 10.17
C HIS A 147 3.62 2.08 10.61
N PHE A 148 4.71 1.61 10.00
CA PHE A 148 6.05 2.14 10.30
C PHE A 148 6.16 3.62 9.94
N VAL A 149 5.68 3.99 8.76
CA VAL A 149 5.67 5.39 8.31
C VAL A 149 4.74 6.26 9.15
N SER A 150 3.55 5.75 9.51
CA SER A 150 2.60 6.48 10.36
C SER A 150 3.15 6.73 11.77
N LEU A 151 3.84 5.74 12.33
CA LEU A 151 4.53 5.89 13.61
C LEU A 151 5.64 6.94 13.53
N LEU A 152 6.42 6.97 12.44
CA LEU A 152 7.42 8.01 12.19
C LEU A 152 6.80 9.42 12.23
N TYR A 153 5.69 9.63 11.51
CA TYR A 153 4.98 10.91 11.52
C TYR A 153 4.39 11.29 12.89
N THR A 154 4.16 10.31 13.75
CA THR A 154 3.59 10.54 15.09
C THR A 154 4.67 10.94 16.10
N MET A 155 5.93 10.55 15.90
CA MET A 155 7.03 10.82 16.85
C MET A 155 7.24 12.31 17.14
N PRO A 156 7.23 13.25 16.17
CA PRO A 156 7.36 14.68 16.47
C PRO A 156 6.30 15.23 17.42
N TYR A 157 5.10 14.63 17.42
CA TYR A 157 3.99 14.99 18.31
C TYR A 157 4.09 14.26 19.66
N ALA A 158 4.38 12.96 19.64
CA ALA A 158 4.22 12.10 20.80
C ALA A 158 5.48 11.95 21.67
N CYS A 159 6.68 12.13 21.11
CA CYS A 159 7.93 11.95 21.86
C CYS A 159 8.30 13.21 22.65
N SER A 160 8.18 13.14 23.98
CA SER A 160 8.43 14.26 24.90
C SER A 160 9.34 13.88 26.08
N GLY A 161 9.89 12.67 26.09
CA GLY A 161 10.58 12.10 27.24
C GLY A 161 12.09 12.28 27.18
N SER A 162 12.78 11.55 28.06
CA SER A 162 14.23 11.65 28.25
C SER A 162 15.00 10.39 27.81
N LEU A 163 14.31 9.27 27.53
CA LEU A 163 14.96 8.04 27.11
C LEU A 163 15.47 8.15 25.67
N VAL A 164 16.63 7.55 25.41
CA VAL A 164 17.18 7.44 24.05
C VAL A 164 16.73 6.11 23.46
N LEU A 165 16.01 6.15 22.35
CA LEU A 165 15.68 4.95 21.59
C LEU A 165 16.92 4.50 20.81
N GLN A 166 17.52 3.37 21.20
CA GLN A 166 18.73 2.88 20.54
C GLN A 166 18.39 2.36 19.13
N PRO A 167 19.15 2.75 18.08
CA PRO A 167 18.87 2.32 16.70
C PRO A 167 18.81 0.80 16.50
N TYR A 168 19.58 0.03 17.28
CA TYR A 168 19.60 -1.42 17.22
C TYR A 168 18.47 -2.10 18.01
N ASP A 169 17.76 -1.37 18.86
CA ASP A 169 16.63 -1.92 19.63
C ASP A 169 15.29 -1.39 19.11
N ALA A 170 15.31 -0.35 18.27
CA ALA A 170 14.12 0.37 17.84
C ALA A 170 13.05 -0.54 17.24
N LEU A 171 13.42 -1.50 16.38
CA LEU A 171 12.47 -2.45 15.82
C LEU A 171 11.84 -3.33 16.90
N THR A 172 12.63 -3.96 17.77
CA THR A 172 12.11 -4.87 18.81
C THR A 172 11.29 -4.15 19.87
N VAL A 173 11.61 -2.89 20.15
CA VAL A 173 10.88 -2.03 21.10
C VAL A 173 9.55 -1.57 20.55
N LEU A 174 9.49 -1.16 19.27
CA LEU A 174 8.30 -0.55 18.69
C LEU A 174 7.40 -1.52 17.91
N MET A 175 7.91 -2.67 17.46
CA MET A 175 7.10 -3.68 16.77
C MET A 175 5.90 -4.17 17.60
N PRO A 176 6.02 -4.40 18.93
CA PRO A 176 4.86 -4.72 19.75
C PRO A 176 3.76 -3.65 19.69
N GLN A 177 4.13 -2.36 19.62
CA GLN A 177 3.15 -1.29 19.45
C GLN A 177 2.55 -1.26 18.07
N VAL A 178 3.31 -1.64 17.05
CA VAL A 178 2.79 -1.77 15.69
C VAL A 178 1.74 -2.87 15.63
N GLU A 179 2.04 -4.07 16.13
CA GLU A 179 1.10 -5.20 16.13
C GLU A 179 -0.11 -4.94 17.03
N HIS A 180 0.12 -4.48 18.26
CA HIS A 180 -0.97 -4.37 19.23
C HIS A 180 -1.88 -3.16 18.98
N SER A 181 -1.31 -2.00 18.66
CA SER A 181 -2.07 -0.74 18.61
C SER A 181 -2.22 -0.19 17.20
N CYS A 182 -1.15 -0.15 16.41
CA CYS A 182 -1.15 0.55 15.12
C CYS A 182 -2.04 -0.15 14.07
N ILE A 183 -1.93 -1.48 13.97
CA ILE A 183 -2.79 -2.31 13.10
C ILE A 183 -4.24 -2.31 13.61
N ALA A 184 -4.41 -2.41 14.94
CA ALA A 184 -5.73 -2.40 15.56
C ALA A 184 -6.50 -1.12 15.25
N ILE A 185 -5.85 0.05 15.33
CA ILE A 185 -6.48 1.34 15.03
C ILE A 185 -7.04 1.36 13.60
N THR A 186 -6.24 1.04 12.59
CA THR A 186 -6.72 1.00 11.19
C THR A 186 -7.82 -0.04 10.99
N GLY A 187 -7.68 -1.22 11.60
CA GLY A 187 -8.69 -2.28 11.53
C GLY A 187 -10.01 -1.87 12.20
N PHE A 188 -9.98 -1.10 13.27
CA PHE A 188 -11.18 -0.59 13.93
C PHE A 188 -11.86 0.52 13.13
N HIS A 189 -11.10 1.40 12.45
CA HIS A 189 -11.69 2.36 11.51
C HIS A 189 -12.39 1.66 10.33
N GLN A 190 -11.80 0.59 9.78
CA GLN A 190 -12.43 -0.25 8.77
C GLN A 190 -13.71 -0.92 9.29
N LYS A 191 -13.69 -1.47 10.52
CA LYS A 191 -14.89 -2.05 11.17
C LYS A 191 -16.00 -1.01 11.36
N LEU A 192 -15.68 0.24 11.70
CA LEU A 192 -16.67 1.31 11.76
C LEU A 192 -17.25 1.63 10.38
N ALA A 193 -16.41 1.63 9.32
CA ALA A 193 -16.91 1.83 7.96
C ALA A 193 -17.83 0.69 7.50
N LEU A 194 -17.50 -0.56 7.85
CA LEU A 194 -18.36 -1.74 7.63
C LEU A 194 -19.68 -1.63 8.40
N LEU A 195 -19.64 -1.31 9.69
CA LEU A 195 -20.82 -1.08 10.53
C LEU A 195 -21.73 0.01 9.94
N ASP A 196 -21.15 1.09 9.45
CA ASP A 196 -21.89 2.20 8.86
C ASP A 196 -22.42 1.85 7.45
N ALA A 197 -21.77 0.95 6.71
CA ALA A 197 -22.16 0.61 5.34
C ALA A 197 -23.12 -0.58 5.24
N LEU A 198 -23.06 -1.53 6.16
CA LEU A 198 -23.78 -2.81 6.11
C LEU A 198 -24.74 -2.97 7.30
N PRO A 199 -26.07 -3.09 7.07
CA PRO A 199 -27.06 -3.20 8.14
C PRO A 199 -26.93 -4.45 9.02
N ASP A 200 -26.38 -5.53 8.48
CA ASP A 200 -26.20 -6.84 9.11
C ASP A 200 -24.81 -7.02 9.75
N PHE A 201 -24.00 -5.96 9.81
CA PHE A 201 -22.71 -6.01 10.47
C PHE A 201 -22.85 -6.27 11.98
N SER A 202 -22.16 -7.31 12.43
CA SER A 202 -21.98 -7.65 13.83
C SER A 202 -20.52 -8.00 14.15
N LEU A 203 -20.20 -7.98 15.44
CA LEU A 203 -18.95 -8.47 16.01
C LEU A 203 -19.24 -9.67 16.92
N GLU A 204 -18.43 -10.71 16.81
CA GLU A 204 -18.37 -11.80 17.79
C GLU A 204 -17.23 -11.53 18.75
N VAL A 205 -17.56 -11.42 20.04
CA VAL A 205 -16.61 -11.04 21.09
C VAL A 205 -16.40 -12.20 22.06
N ASP A 206 -15.15 -12.47 22.38
CA ASP A 206 -14.74 -13.41 23.41
C ASP A 206 -13.67 -12.81 24.32
N HIS A 207 -12.96 -13.66 25.07
CA HIS A 207 -11.91 -13.25 26.00
C HIS A 207 -10.58 -12.91 25.29
N VAL A 208 -10.45 -13.22 23.99
CA VAL A 208 -9.27 -12.96 23.18
C VAL A 208 -9.46 -11.66 22.38
N GLY A 209 -10.64 -11.43 21.82
CA GLY A 209 -10.90 -10.22 21.04
C GLY A 209 -12.28 -10.17 20.38
N ALA A 210 -12.36 -9.39 19.30
CA ALA A 210 -13.58 -9.18 18.52
C ALA A 210 -13.35 -9.52 17.03
N MET A 211 -14.08 -10.51 16.54
CA MET A 211 -14.11 -10.92 15.13
C MET A 211 -15.29 -10.26 14.42
N SER A 212 -15.09 -9.70 13.23
CA SER A 212 -16.16 -9.09 12.45
C SER A 212 -16.84 -10.10 11.52
N SER A 213 -18.17 -10.01 11.42
CA SER A 213 -19.00 -10.76 10.45
C SER A 213 -18.61 -10.52 8.98
N HIS A 214 -17.95 -9.38 8.71
CA HIS A 214 -17.53 -8.95 7.39
C HIS A 214 -16.07 -8.51 7.42
N SER A 215 -15.38 -8.61 6.29
CA SER A 215 -14.03 -8.09 6.09
C SER A 215 -13.99 -7.09 4.93
N PHE A 216 -13.03 -6.18 4.97
CA PHE A 216 -12.81 -5.18 3.92
C PHE A 216 -11.32 -5.02 3.67
N GLU A 217 -10.84 -5.59 2.57
CA GLU A 217 -9.45 -5.43 2.13
C GLU A 217 -9.35 -4.19 1.23
N THR A 218 -8.47 -3.27 1.63
CA THR A 218 -8.27 -1.98 0.99
C THR A 218 -7.07 -1.96 0.04
N LEU A 219 -6.12 -2.86 0.25
CA LEU A 219 -4.85 -2.91 -0.47
C LEU A 219 -4.87 -3.97 -1.57
N ASP A 220 -3.95 -3.88 -2.53
CA ASP A 220 -3.69 -4.96 -3.48
C ASP A 220 -2.75 -6.03 -2.89
N ASP A 221 -2.43 -7.05 -3.69
CA ASP A 221 -1.60 -8.18 -3.27
C ASP A 221 -0.16 -7.78 -2.90
N TYR A 222 0.28 -6.57 -3.27
CA TYR A 222 1.56 -6.00 -2.86
C TYR A 222 1.42 -5.05 -1.65
N PHE A 223 0.28 -5.07 -0.96
CA PHE A 223 -0.04 -4.18 0.15
C PHE A 223 0.05 -2.70 -0.22
N LEU A 224 -0.25 -2.36 -1.48
CA LEU A 224 -0.29 -0.99 -1.97
C LEU A 224 -1.72 -0.49 -2.13
N GLU A 225 -1.92 0.81 -1.96
CA GLU A 225 -3.20 1.44 -2.29
C GLU A 225 -3.46 1.32 -3.80
N PRO A 226 -4.70 1.01 -4.21
CA PRO A 226 -5.03 0.89 -5.62
C PRO A 226 -4.86 2.22 -6.35
N GLU A 227 -4.15 2.19 -7.48
CA GLU A 227 -4.06 3.32 -8.40
C GLU A 227 -4.93 3.13 -9.64
N ARG A 228 -5.44 4.22 -10.22
CA ARG A 228 -6.21 4.19 -11.49
C ARG A 228 -5.41 3.51 -12.61
N ALA A 229 -4.13 3.84 -12.71
CA ALA A 229 -3.14 3.22 -13.57
C ALA A 229 -1.75 3.52 -13.00
N SER A 230 -1.11 2.53 -12.37
CA SER A 230 0.24 2.68 -11.80
C SER A 230 1.29 2.77 -12.90
N ILE A 231 2.49 3.21 -12.53
CA ILE A 231 3.59 3.36 -13.49
C ILE A 231 4.01 2.02 -14.10
N HIS A 232 3.96 0.95 -13.30
CA HIS A 232 4.24 -0.41 -13.76
C HIS A 232 3.21 -0.89 -14.76
N VAL A 233 1.93 -0.65 -14.50
CA VAL A 233 0.84 -1.01 -15.42
C VAL A 233 0.92 -0.19 -16.72
N MET A 234 1.27 1.09 -16.62
CA MET A 234 1.52 1.92 -17.81
C MET A 234 2.68 1.38 -18.65
N ALA A 235 3.79 1.00 -18.01
CA ALA A 235 4.93 0.40 -18.72
C ALA A 235 4.58 -0.95 -19.35
N GLU A 236 3.84 -1.81 -18.64
CA GLU A 236 3.43 -3.13 -19.10
C GLU A 236 2.45 -3.07 -20.28
N LEU A 237 1.41 -2.24 -20.19
CA LEU A 237 0.29 -2.26 -21.14
C LEU A 237 0.36 -1.14 -22.18
N ARG A 238 1.17 -0.10 -21.95
CA ARG A 238 1.23 1.13 -22.76
C ARG A 238 2.68 1.64 -22.90
N GLY A 239 3.68 0.78 -22.77
CA GLY A 239 5.09 1.14 -22.86
C GLY A 239 5.50 1.72 -24.22
N ASP A 240 4.72 1.45 -25.26
CA ASP A 240 4.85 2.03 -26.60
C ASP A 240 4.39 3.49 -26.70
N GLN A 241 3.68 4.00 -25.68
CA GLN A 241 3.07 5.35 -25.70
C GLN A 241 3.94 6.44 -25.09
N PHE A 242 5.08 6.11 -24.51
CA PHE A 242 6.02 7.10 -23.99
C PHE A 242 7.47 6.70 -24.29
N THR A 243 8.33 7.70 -24.41
CA THR A 243 9.77 7.49 -24.58
C THR A 243 10.44 7.45 -23.22
N MET A 244 11.27 6.44 -22.98
CA MET A 244 12.08 6.39 -21.77
C MET A 244 13.05 7.58 -21.74
N PRO A 245 13.02 8.42 -20.68
CA PRO A 245 13.93 9.53 -20.58
C PRO A 245 15.36 9.03 -20.30
N ALA A 246 16.36 9.89 -20.57
CA ALA A 246 17.73 9.60 -20.19
C ALA A 246 17.86 9.49 -18.67
N MET A 247 18.23 8.30 -18.19
CA MET A 247 18.37 7.99 -16.78
C MET A 247 19.82 8.19 -16.33
N GLU A 248 19.98 8.66 -15.09
CA GLU A 248 21.26 8.66 -14.41
C GLU A 248 21.68 7.21 -14.11
N PRO A 249 22.98 6.88 -14.19
CA PRO A 249 23.47 5.57 -13.81
C PRO A 249 23.18 5.31 -12.33
N LEU A 250 22.77 4.09 -12.02
CA LEU A 250 22.50 3.65 -10.66
C LEU A 250 23.66 2.80 -10.14
N ASP A 251 23.96 2.98 -8.86
CA ASP A 251 24.90 2.14 -8.14
C ASP A 251 24.23 0.81 -7.77
N ARG A 252 24.67 -0.28 -8.41
CA ARG A 252 24.10 -1.62 -8.20
C ARG A 252 24.38 -2.18 -6.81
N GLY A 253 25.34 -1.61 -6.07
CA GLY A 253 25.65 -1.99 -4.70
C GLY A 253 24.61 -1.52 -3.68
N LYS A 254 23.68 -0.65 -4.08
CA LYS A 254 22.67 -0.01 -3.23
C LYS A 254 21.27 -0.42 -3.66
N ILE A 255 20.35 -0.39 -2.70
CA ILE A 255 18.91 -0.55 -2.93
C ILE A 255 18.20 0.80 -3.08
N PHE A 256 18.83 1.84 -2.54
CA PHE A 256 18.26 3.16 -2.39
C PHE A 256 19.32 4.21 -2.68
N SER A 257 18.95 5.20 -3.50
CA SER A 257 19.82 6.29 -3.88
C SER A 257 19.08 7.55 -4.27
N ALA A 258 19.74 8.70 -4.09
CA ALA A 258 19.24 9.97 -4.59
C ALA A 258 19.09 9.97 -6.14
N ALA A 259 19.89 9.17 -6.85
CA ALA A 259 19.77 8.99 -8.31
C ALA A 259 18.46 8.28 -8.70
N GLU A 260 18.04 7.26 -7.95
CA GLU A 260 16.74 6.59 -8.16
C GLU A 260 15.58 7.55 -7.99
N LEU A 261 15.60 8.41 -6.96
CA LEU A 261 14.57 9.43 -6.78
C LEU A 261 14.49 10.39 -7.98
N ARG A 262 15.64 10.87 -8.49
CA ARG A 262 15.68 11.76 -9.67
C ARG A 262 15.22 11.05 -10.94
N ASN A 263 15.62 9.81 -11.15
CA ASN A 263 15.15 8.98 -12.25
C ASN A 263 13.64 8.71 -12.15
N GLY A 264 13.13 8.45 -10.95
CA GLY A 264 11.70 8.29 -10.67
C GLY A 264 10.90 9.54 -11.03
N ALA A 265 11.36 10.73 -10.64
CA ALA A 265 10.72 11.99 -11.02
C ALA A 265 10.65 12.17 -12.55
N LYS A 266 11.76 11.89 -13.27
CA LYS A 266 11.79 11.93 -14.75
C LYS A 266 10.85 10.92 -15.37
N LEU A 267 10.85 9.68 -14.86
CA LEU A 267 10.01 8.59 -15.37
C LEU A 267 8.53 8.92 -15.21
N ILE A 268 8.10 9.37 -14.02
CA ILE A 268 6.71 9.80 -13.79
C ILE A 268 6.32 10.92 -14.77
N GLY A 269 7.18 11.94 -14.92
CA GLY A 269 6.95 13.04 -15.86
C GLY A 269 6.78 12.57 -17.31
N ALA A 270 7.60 11.62 -17.77
CA ALA A 270 7.54 11.08 -19.12
C ALA A 270 6.33 10.15 -19.35
N THR A 271 6.09 9.20 -18.44
CA THR A 271 5.02 8.20 -18.57
C THR A 271 3.63 8.83 -18.64
N TYR A 272 3.42 9.96 -17.97
CA TYR A 272 2.11 10.62 -17.92
C TYR A 272 2.06 11.97 -18.67
N GLU A 273 3.07 12.27 -19.48
CA GLU A 273 3.16 13.51 -20.27
C GLU A 273 1.92 13.73 -21.15
N ALA A 274 1.45 12.67 -21.83
CA ALA A 274 0.29 12.72 -22.73
C ALA A 274 -1.03 13.16 -22.05
N PHE A 275 -1.05 13.20 -20.72
CA PHE A 275 -2.18 13.62 -19.90
C PHE A 275 -2.03 15.03 -19.30
N GLY A 276 -0.98 15.77 -19.69
CA GLY A 276 -0.74 17.15 -19.27
C GLY A 276 -0.03 17.28 -17.92
N LEU A 277 0.75 16.27 -17.53
CA LEU A 277 1.48 16.31 -16.26
C LEU A 277 2.66 17.30 -16.29
N LYS A 278 3.30 17.51 -17.45
CA LYS A 278 4.41 18.47 -17.60
C LYS A 278 3.97 19.94 -17.49
N ASP A 279 2.74 20.24 -17.89
CA ASP A 279 2.15 21.59 -17.80
C ASP A 279 1.43 21.84 -16.46
N SER A 280 1.79 21.07 -15.43
CA SER A 280 1.12 21.13 -14.13
C SER A 280 2.11 21.41 -13.01
N ASP A 281 1.58 21.78 -11.85
CA ASP A 281 2.29 21.93 -10.58
C ASP A 281 3.19 20.72 -10.24
N PHE A 282 2.89 19.53 -10.80
CA PHE A 282 3.76 18.35 -10.70
C PHE A 282 5.18 18.63 -11.21
N SER A 283 5.34 19.36 -12.31
CA SER A 283 6.65 19.66 -12.89
C SER A 283 7.49 20.50 -11.92
N ALA A 284 6.90 21.57 -11.37
CA ALA A 284 7.54 22.40 -10.35
C ALA A 284 7.88 21.58 -9.09
N MET A 285 6.95 20.75 -8.64
CA MET A 285 7.16 19.89 -7.48
C MET A 285 8.27 18.85 -7.72
N GLY A 286 8.35 18.26 -8.90
CA GLY A 286 9.42 17.34 -9.30
C GLY A 286 10.79 18.01 -9.25
N LEU A 287 10.91 19.23 -9.78
CA LEU A 287 12.15 20.02 -9.69
C LEU A 287 12.54 20.31 -8.24
N LEU A 288 11.56 20.63 -7.40
CA LEU A 288 11.79 20.91 -5.99
C LEU A 288 12.25 19.66 -5.23
N VAL A 289 11.65 18.49 -5.49
CA VAL A 289 12.11 17.21 -4.92
C VAL A 289 13.53 16.86 -5.39
N VAL A 290 13.86 17.09 -6.67
CA VAL A 290 15.23 16.94 -7.17
C VAL A 290 16.19 17.89 -6.46
N ALA A 291 15.77 19.12 -6.13
CA ALA A 291 16.57 20.07 -5.38
C ALA A 291 16.78 19.60 -3.92
N PHE A 292 15.75 19.06 -3.27
CA PHE A 292 15.88 18.48 -1.92
C PHE A 292 16.81 17.28 -1.89
N ALA A 293 16.79 16.43 -2.93
CA ALA A 293 17.69 15.28 -3.05
C ALA A 293 19.18 15.67 -3.07
N ARG A 294 19.54 16.93 -3.35
CA ARG A 294 20.93 17.43 -3.27
C ARG A 294 21.41 17.64 -1.83
N HIS A 295 20.50 17.70 -0.88
CA HIS A 295 20.79 17.75 0.55
C HIS A 295 20.79 16.36 1.20
N CYS A 296 20.81 15.32 0.37
CA CYS A 296 20.87 13.95 0.84
C CYS A 296 22.28 13.65 1.38
N ARG A 297 22.33 13.18 2.63
CA ARG A 297 23.49 12.48 3.19
C ARG A 297 23.33 11.00 2.82
N ASP A 298 24.45 10.29 2.70
CA ASP A 298 24.53 8.83 2.51
C ASP A 298 23.60 8.19 1.46
N ASP A 299 23.21 8.99 0.46
CA ASP A 299 22.24 8.66 -0.59
C ASP A 299 20.84 8.26 -0.11
N TYR A 300 20.53 8.41 1.18
CA TYR A 300 19.21 8.06 1.73
C TYR A 300 18.56 9.17 2.57
N TYR A 301 19.27 9.73 3.55
CA TYR A 301 18.68 10.66 4.52
C TYR A 301 18.76 12.11 4.03
N VAL A 302 17.70 12.90 4.21
CA VAL A 302 17.65 14.31 3.79
C VAL A 302 17.38 15.20 5.00
N GLU A 303 18.23 16.19 5.22
CA GLU A 303 18.10 17.14 6.33
C GLU A 303 18.41 18.55 5.85
N ILE A 304 17.49 19.48 6.14
CA ILE A 304 17.57 20.86 5.67
C ILE A 304 17.18 21.79 6.82
N GLY A 305 18.03 22.76 7.16
CA GLY A 305 17.69 23.81 8.12
C GLY A 305 16.48 24.61 7.66
N LYS A 306 15.60 25.00 8.59
CA LYS A 306 14.27 25.56 8.27
C LYS A 306 14.34 26.83 7.42
N GLU A 307 15.31 27.72 7.67
CA GLU A 307 15.51 28.92 6.86
C GLU A 307 15.93 28.61 5.43
N LYS A 308 16.85 27.66 5.26
CA LYS A 308 17.30 27.20 3.94
C LYS A 308 16.14 26.55 3.18
N PHE A 309 15.37 25.69 3.85
CA PHE A 309 14.18 25.06 3.28
C PHE A 309 13.19 26.12 2.75
N ARG A 310 12.81 27.10 3.58
CA ARG A 310 11.93 28.21 3.17
C ARG A 310 12.49 29.04 2.03
N SER A 311 13.82 29.24 1.99
CA SER A 311 14.46 29.92 0.85
C SER A 311 14.32 29.13 -0.46
N MET A 312 14.38 27.79 -0.40
CA MET A 312 14.17 26.93 -1.57
C MET A 312 12.72 26.98 -2.06
N LEU A 313 11.75 27.03 -1.13
CA LEU A 313 10.33 27.21 -1.48
C LEU A 313 10.09 28.55 -2.16
N ARG A 314 10.62 29.65 -1.61
CA ARG A 314 10.50 31.00 -2.19
C ARG A 314 11.16 31.15 -3.57
N ALA A 315 12.12 30.28 -3.90
CA ALA A 315 12.74 30.26 -5.21
C ALA A 315 11.86 29.62 -6.29
N GLN A 316 10.75 28.97 -5.92
CA GLN A 316 9.74 28.49 -6.86
C GLN A 316 8.65 29.55 -7.03
N SER A 317 8.34 29.91 -8.28
CA SER A 317 7.31 30.91 -8.60
C SER A 317 5.96 30.30 -8.94
N ALA A 318 5.87 28.97 -9.08
CA ALA A 318 4.66 28.30 -9.57
C ALA A 318 3.57 28.14 -8.51
N ILE A 319 3.95 28.04 -7.22
CA ILE A 319 3.05 27.77 -6.10
C ILE A 319 3.46 28.69 -4.95
N ASP A 320 2.48 29.19 -4.20
CA ASP A 320 2.75 30.04 -3.03
C ASP A 320 3.64 29.30 -2.01
N PRO A 321 4.68 29.94 -1.45
CA PRO A 321 5.60 29.28 -0.51
C PRO A 321 4.94 28.73 0.75
N PHE A 322 3.87 29.35 1.26
CA PHE A 322 3.16 28.84 2.44
C PHE A 322 2.33 27.61 2.07
N GLU A 323 1.67 27.61 0.91
CA GLU A 323 0.99 26.44 0.39
C GLU A 323 1.97 25.28 0.14
N LEU A 324 3.15 25.56 -0.42
CA LEU A 324 4.23 24.58 -0.57
C LEU A 324 4.68 23.99 0.77
N GLU A 325 4.90 24.83 1.78
CA GLU A 325 5.29 24.34 3.11
C GLU A 325 4.22 23.41 3.70
N ALA A 326 2.94 23.75 3.55
CA ALA A 326 1.82 22.92 4.01
C ALA A 326 1.69 21.59 3.25
N LEU A 327 2.03 21.56 1.96
CA LEU A 327 2.06 20.34 1.16
C LEU A 327 3.27 19.44 1.50
N LEU A 328 4.37 20.05 1.93
CA LEU A 328 5.66 19.36 2.07
C LEU A 328 5.99 18.93 3.50
N VAL A 329 5.49 19.63 4.50
CA VAL A 329 5.84 19.42 5.91
C VAL A 329 4.64 18.83 6.65
N ASN A 330 4.81 17.63 7.22
CA ASN A 330 3.81 17.01 8.05
C ASN A 330 3.54 17.89 9.28
N LYS A 331 2.25 18.16 9.53
CA LYS A 331 1.83 18.81 10.76
C LYS A 331 1.82 17.74 11.86
N PRO A 332 2.52 17.94 12.99
CA PRO A 332 2.49 16.99 14.10
C PRO A 332 1.06 16.70 14.55
N SER A 333 0.70 15.42 14.61
CA SER A 333 -0.64 14.95 14.96
C SER A 333 -0.61 13.55 15.58
N ASP A 334 -1.78 13.08 16.05
CA ASP A 334 -1.95 11.72 16.52
C ASP A 334 -1.73 10.66 15.42
N TYR A 335 -1.63 9.40 15.85
CA TYR A 335 -1.39 8.27 14.96
C TYR A 335 -2.48 8.08 13.90
N ALA A 336 -3.76 8.17 14.28
CA ALA A 336 -4.87 7.94 13.36
C ALA A 336 -4.86 8.97 12.21
N THR A 337 -4.62 10.23 12.52
CA THR A 337 -4.45 11.31 11.55
C THR A 337 -3.26 11.03 10.61
N ASN A 338 -2.15 10.55 11.18
CA ASN A 338 -0.92 10.26 10.44
C ASN A 338 -0.98 9.02 9.54
N THR A 339 -1.98 8.14 9.71
CA THR A 339 -2.18 7.00 8.80
C THR A 339 -2.40 7.40 7.34
N ASN A 340 -2.79 8.65 7.11
CA ASN A 340 -3.07 9.25 5.81
C ASN A 340 -2.14 10.41 5.47
N ALA A 341 -1.06 10.61 6.23
CA ALA A 341 -0.06 11.63 5.93
C ALA A 341 0.81 11.21 4.75
N TYR A 342 1.04 12.13 3.81
CA TYR A 342 1.87 11.93 2.62
C TYR A 342 2.98 12.98 2.47
N GLN A 343 3.07 13.93 3.41
CA GLN A 343 4.07 14.99 3.38
C GLN A 343 5.47 14.38 3.50
N PRO A 344 6.43 14.75 2.63
CA PRO A 344 7.73 14.12 2.61
C PRO A 344 8.61 14.51 3.80
N PHE A 345 8.36 15.63 4.48
CA PHE A 345 9.19 16.11 5.58
C PHE A 345 8.48 16.03 6.93
N LEU A 346 9.26 15.73 7.97
CA LEU A 346 8.90 15.94 9.37
C LEU A 346 9.52 17.24 9.87
N ASP A 347 8.79 17.96 10.72
CA ASP A 347 9.30 19.17 11.38
C ASP A 347 9.91 18.83 12.75
N LEU A 348 11.19 19.16 12.93
CA LEU A 348 11.90 19.03 14.22
C LEU A 348 12.20 20.39 14.86
N GLY A 349 11.59 21.47 14.38
CA GLY A 349 11.73 22.83 14.89
C GLY A 349 12.72 23.65 14.05
N ASP A 350 14.01 23.46 14.28
CA ASP A 350 15.08 24.21 13.59
C ASP A 350 15.40 23.67 12.19
N ARG A 351 14.96 22.44 11.91
CA ARG A 351 15.20 21.71 10.66
C ARG A 351 14.01 20.86 10.26
N VAL A 352 13.97 20.53 8.98
CA VAL A 352 13.08 19.51 8.44
C VAL A 352 13.90 18.29 8.01
N VAL A 353 13.34 17.12 8.25
CA VAL A 353 14.00 15.83 7.97
C VAL A 353 13.12 14.95 7.09
N SER A 354 13.75 14.16 6.23
CA SER A 354 13.10 13.28 5.28
C SER A 354 14.05 12.15 4.88
N ASN A 355 13.60 11.30 3.97
CA ASN A 355 14.45 10.36 3.24
C ASN A 355 13.94 10.22 1.80
N ILE A 356 14.71 9.54 0.96
CA ILE A 356 14.34 9.36 -0.44
C ILE A 356 13.00 8.63 -0.64
N ASN A 357 12.62 7.73 0.27
CA ASN A 357 11.37 6.96 0.19
C ASN A 357 10.15 7.84 0.47
N LEU A 358 10.22 8.73 1.47
CA LEU A 358 9.18 9.71 1.76
C LEU A 358 9.00 10.71 0.60
N LEU A 359 10.10 11.16 0.00
CA LEU A 359 10.08 12.02 -1.19
C LEU A 359 9.45 11.31 -2.40
N SER A 360 9.82 10.06 -2.64
CA SER A 360 9.25 9.24 -3.72
C SER A 360 7.75 9.00 -3.50
N ARG A 361 7.36 8.55 -2.30
CA ARG A 361 5.96 8.34 -1.91
C ARG A 361 5.12 9.59 -2.10
N PHE A 362 5.64 10.75 -1.68
CA PHE A 362 4.97 12.03 -1.89
C PHE A 362 4.76 12.34 -3.38
N LEU A 363 5.78 12.17 -4.24
CA LEU A 363 5.63 12.42 -5.67
C LEU A 363 4.57 11.51 -6.31
N TYR A 364 4.51 10.23 -5.94
CA TYR A 364 3.47 9.33 -6.42
C TYR A 364 2.07 9.76 -5.99
N ALA A 365 1.89 10.14 -4.72
CA ALA A 365 0.62 10.68 -4.22
C ALA A 365 0.25 11.99 -4.94
N PHE A 366 1.19 12.92 -5.08
CA PHE A 366 0.98 14.22 -5.73
C PHE A 366 0.57 14.04 -7.20
N LYS A 367 1.25 13.15 -7.93
CA LYS A 367 0.89 12.74 -9.29
C LYS A 367 -0.56 12.25 -9.37
N ASN A 368 -0.99 11.38 -8.45
CA ASN A 368 -2.35 10.83 -8.47
C ASN A 368 -3.43 11.90 -8.30
N VAL A 369 -3.20 12.89 -7.42
CA VAL A 369 -4.11 14.04 -7.26
C VAL A 369 -4.23 14.83 -8.57
N HIS A 370 -3.11 15.09 -9.24
CA HIS A 370 -3.06 15.92 -10.44
C HIS A 370 -3.67 15.24 -11.65
N LEU A 371 -3.39 13.95 -11.83
CA LEU A 371 -3.99 13.15 -12.89
C LEU A 371 -5.47 12.86 -12.62
N GLY A 372 -5.87 12.81 -11.35
CA GLY A 372 -7.24 12.53 -10.92
C GLY A 372 -8.27 13.50 -11.51
N SER A 373 -7.90 14.75 -11.80
CA SER A 373 -8.76 15.76 -12.43
C SER A 373 -8.79 15.70 -13.97
N ARG A 374 -7.86 14.96 -14.60
CA ARG A 374 -7.69 14.95 -16.06
C ARG A 374 -8.62 13.93 -16.71
N ARG A 375 -9.64 14.40 -17.43
CA ARG A 375 -10.65 13.53 -18.07
C ARG A 375 -10.03 12.50 -19.03
N ARG A 376 -9.04 12.91 -19.83
CA ARG A 376 -8.34 12.01 -20.76
C ARG A 376 -7.68 10.85 -20.02
N PHE A 377 -7.00 11.12 -18.91
CA PHE A 377 -6.38 10.09 -18.06
C PHE A 377 -7.43 9.14 -17.48
N GLN A 378 -8.53 9.67 -16.92
CA GLN A 378 -9.60 8.85 -16.35
C GLN A 378 -10.18 7.85 -17.38
N ILE A 379 -10.36 8.28 -18.63
CA ILE A 379 -10.86 7.42 -19.72
C ILE A 379 -9.83 6.34 -20.07
N HIS A 380 -8.56 6.73 -20.28
CA HIS A 380 -7.50 5.79 -20.66
C HIS A 380 -7.23 4.75 -19.56
N ALA A 381 -7.22 5.19 -18.30
CA ALA A 381 -7.11 4.30 -17.14
C ALA A 381 -8.28 3.31 -17.05
N GLY A 382 -9.48 3.67 -17.55
CA GLY A 382 -10.61 2.74 -17.68
C GLY A 382 -10.28 1.58 -18.63
N PHE A 383 -9.76 1.89 -19.83
CA PHE A 383 -9.37 0.86 -20.80
C PHE A 383 -8.20 -0.01 -20.31
N ILE A 384 -7.22 0.61 -19.65
CA ILE A 384 -6.11 -0.12 -19.03
C ILE A 384 -6.66 -1.11 -17.99
N PHE A 385 -7.63 -0.70 -17.18
CA PHE A 385 -8.25 -1.58 -16.20
C PHE A 385 -9.01 -2.76 -16.83
N GLU A 386 -9.70 -2.56 -17.96
CA GLU A 386 -10.27 -3.67 -18.72
C GLU A 386 -9.20 -4.68 -19.16
N ASP A 387 -8.06 -4.18 -19.65
CA ASP A 387 -6.96 -5.05 -20.10
C ASP A 387 -6.30 -5.80 -18.94
N MET A 388 -6.16 -5.18 -17.76
CA MET A 388 -5.74 -5.85 -16.53
C MET A 388 -6.67 -7.01 -16.17
N VAL A 389 -7.99 -6.79 -16.20
CA VAL A 389 -8.98 -7.84 -15.92
C VAL A 389 -8.90 -8.98 -16.94
N LYS A 390 -8.75 -8.69 -18.24
CA LYS A 390 -8.57 -9.73 -19.26
C LYS A 390 -7.32 -10.57 -19.01
N ARG A 391 -6.18 -9.92 -18.78
CA ARG A 391 -4.90 -10.58 -18.50
C ARG A 391 -5.02 -11.56 -17.33
N ASP A 392 -5.68 -11.15 -16.26
CA ASP A 392 -5.81 -11.99 -15.08
C ASP A 392 -6.83 -13.12 -15.30
N LEU A 393 -7.92 -12.88 -16.04
CA LEU A 393 -8.85 -13.94 -16.47
C LEU A 393 -8.15 -15.03 -17.31
N ASP A 394 -7.31 -14.64 -18.26
CA ASP A 394 -6.53 -15.59 -19.06
C ASP A 394 -5.60 -16.43 -18.16
N ARG A 395 -4.91 -15.79 -17.19
CA ARG A 395 -4.09 -16.48 -16.18
C ARG A 395 -4.90 -17.41 -15.27
N MET A 396 -6.17 -17.10 -15.04
CA MET A 396 -7.12 -17.92 -14.29
C MET A 396 -7.73 -19.07 -15.13
N GLY A 397 -7.33 -19.22 -16.39
CA GLY A 397 -7.81 -20.28 -17.30
C GLY A 397 -9.18 -20.00 -17.92
N PHE A 398 -9.59 -18.74 -17.98
CA PHE A 398 -10.74 -18.32 -18.80
C PHE A 398 -10.31 -18.11 -20.24
N THR A 399 -11.26 -18.23 -21.17
CA THR A 399 -11.07 -17.82 -22.56
C THR A 399 -11.69 -16.45 -22.76
N VAL A 400 -10.88 -15.38 -22.79
CA VAL A 400 -11.37 -14.03 -23.08
C VAL A 400 -11.78 -13.91 -24.56
N THR A 401 -12.96 -13.38 -24.82
CA THR A 401 -13.51 -13.20 -26.17
C THR A 401 -13.16 -11.83 -26.75
N SER A 402 -13.28 -11.68 -28.08
CA SER A 402 -13.12 -10.39 -28.77
C SER A 402 -14.39 -9.52 -28.77
N ILE A 403 -15.46 -9.95 -28.07
CA ILE A 403 -16.74 -9.25 -28.05
C ILE A 403 -16.60 -7.91 -27.32
N LYS A 404 -16.70 -6.82 -28.08
CA LYS A 404 -16.78 -5.44 -27.54
C LYS A 404 -18.15 -4.80 -27.71
N ARG A 405 -18.91 -5.22 -28.73
CA ARG A 405 -20.21 -4.64 -29.05
C ARG A 405 -21.10 -5.62 -29.79
N ILE A 406 -22.36 -5.75 -29.37
CA ILE A 406 -23.43 -6.50 -30.07
C ILE A 406 -24.65 -5.59 -30.17
N ASN A 407 -25.24 -5.44 -31.35
CA ASN A 407 -26.43 -4.62 -31.57
C ASN A 407 -26.33 -3.20 -30.96
N ARG A 408 -25.18 -2.55 -31.17
CA ARG A 408 -24.85 -1.21 -30.60
C ARG A 408 -24.78 -1.16 -29.07
N LYS A 409 -24.79 -2.29 -28.38
CA LYS A 409 -24.60 -2.40 -26.92
C LYS A 409 -23.17 -2.81 -26.65
N GLU A 410 -22.48 -2.03 -25.83
CA GLU A 410 -21.11 -2.29 -25.40
C GLU A 410 -21.05 -3.27 -24.25
N PHE A 411 -19.99 -4.07 -24.25
CA PHE A 411 -19.59 -5.00 -23.20
C PHE A 411 -18.09 -4.79 -22.92
N ASP A 412 -17.72 -4.64 -21.65
CA ASP A 412 -16.34 -4.34 -21.27
C ASP A 412 -15.46 -5.58 -21.46
N VAL A 413 -15.72 -6.64 -20.70
CA VAL A 413 -15.00 -7.92 -20.77
C VAL A 413 -15.99 -9.07 -20.80
N VAL A 414 -15.91 -9.90 -21.85
CA VAL A 414 -16.68 -11.13 -21.98
C VAL A 414 -15.70 -12.28 -22.09
N ALA A 415 -15.83 -13.26 -21.20
CA ALA A 415 -15.00 -14.46 -21.19
C ALA A 415 -15.88 -15.72 -21.07
N THR A 416 -15.32 -16.88 -21.39
CA THR A 416 -15.98 -18.17 -21.21
C THR A 416 -15.12 -19.10 -20.36
N ARG A 417 -15.76 -19.98 -19.60
CA ARG A 417 -15.09 -21.10 -18.91
C ARG A 417 -16.06 -22.27 -18.80
N GLY A 418 -15.69 -23.41 -19.40
CA GLY A 418 -16.65 -24.49 -19.63
C GLY A 418 -17.81 -24.02 -20.50
N SER A 419 -19.05 -24.30 -20.09
CA SER A 419 -20.28 -23.89 -20.79
C SER A 419 -20.90 -22.58 -20.27
N VAL A 420 -20.12 -21.79 -19.52
CA VAL A 420 -20.60 -20.56 -18.88
C VAL A 420 -19.95 -19.32 -19.50
N ILE A 421 -20.78 -18.35 -19.86
CA ILE A 421 -20.38 -17.01 -20.27
C ILE A 421 -20.26 -16.12 -19.02
N PHE A 422 -19.13 -15.45 -18.87
CA PHE A 422 -18.89 -14.44 -17.85
C PHE A 422 -18.94 -13.06 -18.50
N ASN A 423 -20.00 -12.29 -18.19
CA ASN A 423 -20.12 -10.90 -18.60
C ASN A 423 -19.65 -10.00 -17.44
N ILE A 424 -18.49 -9.39 -17.61
CA ILE A 424 -17.79 -8.64 -16.56
C ILE A 424 -17.78 -7.16 -16.96
N GLN A 425 -18.44 -6.34 -16.15
CA GLN A 425 -18.38 -4.90 -16.24
C GLN A 425 -17.22 -4.37 -15.37
N CYS A 426 -16.29 -3.64 -15.96
CA CYS A 426 -15.15 -3.06 -15.28
C CYS A 426 -15.47 -1.64 -14.82
N LYS A 427 -15.29 -1.36 -13.53
CA LYS A 427 -15.54 -0.04 -12.93
C LYS A 427 -14.27 0.52 -12.28
N ASN A 428 -13.66 1.50 -12.95
CA ASN A 428 -12.51 2.24 -12.43
C ASN A 428 -12.96 3.55 -11.75
N ASN A 429 -13.86 3.45 -10.76
CA ASN A 429 -14.35 4.60 -10.00
C ASN A 429 -13.48 4.82 -8.77
N TRP A 430 -12.78 5.96 -8.70
CA TRP A 430 -11.96 6.32 -7.54
C TRP A 430 -12.84 6.58 -6.33
N ILE A 431 -12.45 6.00 -5.21
CA ILE A 431 -12.94 6.30 -3.86
C ILE A 431 -11.72 6.56 -2.99
N ASP A 432 -11.78 7.62 -2.19
CA ASP A 432 -10.70 8.02 -1.29
C ASP A 432 -10.71 7.15 -0.03
N LEU A 433 -9.79 6.18 0.02
CA LEU A 433 -9.70 5.26 1.16
C LEU A 433 -9.20 5.97 2.44
N SER A 434 -8.46 7.08 2.30
CA SER A 434 -8.00 7.88 3.45
C SER A 434 -9.16 8.49 4.26
N LYS A 435 -10.34 8.61 3.65
CA LYS A 435 -11.54 9.10 4.32
C LYS A 435 -12.11 8.10 5.32
N ILE A 436 -11.66 6.85 5.34
CA ILE A 436 -12.09 5.85 6.34
C ILE A 436 -11.69 6.31 7.75
N GLU A 437 -10.45 6.77 7.91
CA GLU A 437 -9.95 7.31 9.19
C GLU A 437 -10.28 8.80 9.34
N ALA A 438 -10.17 9.60 8.27
CA ALA A 438 -10.29 11.07 8.36
C ALA A 438 -11.75 11.58 8.40
N GLU A 439 -12.64 11.06 7.57
CA GLU A 439 -14.04 11.54 7.43
C GLU A 439 -14.99 10.41 7.04
N ARG A 440 -15.14 9.42 7.95
CA ARG A 440 -15.86 8.16 7.67
C ARG A 440 -17.25 8.35 7.07
N ALA A 441 -18.01 9.34 7.53
CA ALA A 441 -19.36 9.62 7.01
C ALA A 441 -19.34 9.98 5.51
N LEU A 442 -18.34 10.73 5.06
CA LEU A 442 -18.15 11.09 3.66
C LEU A 442 -17.80 9.85 2.83
N PHE A 443 -16.87 9.03 3.32
CA PHE A 443 -16.52 7.75 2.70
C PHE A 443 -17.76 6.86 2.52
N VAL A 444 -18.51 6.59 3.59
CA VAL A 444 -19.68 5.70 3.57
C VAL A 444 -20.76 6.23 2.63
N ARG A 445 -21.00 7.55 2.61
CA ARG A 445 -21.96 8.17 1.68
C ARG A 445 -21.57 7.90 0.23
N TYR A 446 -20.30 8.10 -0.11
CA TYR A 446 -19.81 7.88 -1.46
C TYR A 446 -19.81 6.38 -1.82
N ASN A 447 -19.39 5.52 -0.91
CA ASN A 447 -19.43 4.06 -1.03
C ASN A 447 -20.84 3.55 -1.37
N ARG A 448 -21.87 3.99 -0.63
CA ARG A 448 -23.27 3.63 -0.90
C ARG A 448 -23.72 4.08 -2.29
N SER A 449 -23.25 5.24 -2.76
CA SER A 449 -23.53 5.72 -4.12
C SER A 449 -22.94 4.79 -5.18
N LEU A 450 -21.68 4.35 -5.00
CA LEU A 450 -21.02 3.39 -5.88
C LEU A 450 -21.71 2.02 -5.86
N ALA A 451 -22.04 1.48 -4.69
CA ALA A 451 -22.78 0.22 -4.57
C ALA A 451 -24.11 0.26 -5.35
N ASN A 452 -24.89 1.34 -5.20
CA ASN A 452 -26.12 1.56 -5.96
C ASN A 452 -25.88 1.73 -7.47
N TYR A 453 -24.79 2.36 -7.86
CA TYR A 453 -24.40 2.50 -9.27
C TYR A 453 -24.03 1.12 -9.88
N TYR A 454 -23.32 0.28 -9.14
CA TYR A 454 -22.91 -1.06 -9.57
C TYR A 454 -24.10 -2.02 -9.66
N ALA A 455 -25.02 -1.98 -8.70
CA ALA A 455 -26.27 -2.74 -8.76
C ALA A 455 -27.11 -2.38 -10.00
N ARG A 456 -27.16 -1.10 -10.38
CA ARG A 456 -27.80 -0.66 -11.63
C ARG A 456 -27.08 -1.17 -12.87
N ALA A 457 -25.75 -1.22 -12.85
CA ALA A 457 -24.97 -1.80 -13.94
C ALA A 457 -25.27 -3.31 -14.11
N LEU A 458 -25.28 -4.08 -13.02
CA LEU A 458 -25.65 -5.50 -13.04
C LEU A 458 -27.07 -5.71 -13.61
N LYS A 459 -28.06 -4.92 -13.15
CA LYS A 459 -29.43 -5.00 -13.67
C LYS A 459 -29.51 -4.71 -15.17
N LYS A 460 -28.69 -3.78 -15.66
CA LYS A 460 -28.60 -3.44 -17.08
C LYS A 460 -27.98 -4.58 -17.89
N GLU A 461 -26.95 -5.23 -17.36
CA GLU A 461 -26.29 -6.35 -18.02
C GLU A 461 -27.17 -7.61 -18.07
N ARG A 462 -27.89 -7.93 -16.98
CA ARG A 462 -28.87 -9.04 -16.94
C ARG A 462 -30.00 -8.93 -17.99
N ARG A 463 -30.30 -7.71 -18.47
CA ARG A 463 -31.30 -7.48 -19.53
C ARG A 463 -30.75 -7.76 -20.93
N ARG A 464 -29.46 -8.03 -21.04
CA ARG A 464 -28.73 -8.17 -22.31
C ARG A 464 -28.22 -9.59 -22.54
N ASP A 465 -28.47 -10.52 -21.63
CA ASP A 465 -27.94 -11.89 -21.67
C ASP A 465 -28.23 -12.59 -22.98
N HIS A 466 -29.44 -12.43 -23.50
CA HIS A 466 -29.87 -13.02 -24.76
C HIS A 466 -28.93 -12.68 -25.93
N LEU A 467 -28.33 -11.48 -25.94
CA LEU A 467 -27.35 -11.07 -26.96
C LEU A 467 -26.09 -11.94 -26.89
N LEU A 468 -25.60 -12.21 -25.68
CA LEU A 468 -24.41 -13.03 -25.47
C LEU A 468 -24.69 -14.51 -25.72
N LYS A 469 -25.85 -15.01 -25.27
CA LYS A 469 -26.27 -16.39 -25.52
C LYS A 469 -26.36 -16.68 -27.02
N GLN A 470 -27.01 -15.79 -27.77
CA GLN A 470 -27.14 -15.91 -29.21
C GLN A 470 -25.78 -15.81 -29.92
N GLN A 471 -24.92 -14.89 -29.50
CA GLN A 471 -23.61 -14.66 -30.14
C GLN A 471 -22.61 -15.81 -29.89
N LEU A 472 -22.64 -16.42 -28.71
CA LEU A 472 -21.69 -17.46 -28.29
C LEU A 472 -22.25 -18.88 -28.34
N GLY A 473 -23.55 -19.04 -28.59
CA GLY A 473 -24.21 -20.36 -28.65
C GLY A 473 -24.22 -21.10 -27.31
N MET A 474 -24.25 -20.38 -26.18
CA MET A 474 -24.27 -20.98 -24.82
C MET A 474 -25.47 -20.46 -24.02
N ASP A 475 -26.02 -21.29 -23.14
CA ASP A 475 -27.26 -20.96 -22.42
C ASP A 475 -27.06 -20.31 -21.05
N LYS A 476 -25.87 -20.43 -20.45
CA LYS A 476 -25.59 -19.93 -19.10
C LYS A 476 -24.72 -18.68 -19.15
N VAL A 477 -25.24 -17.59 -18.57
CA VAL A 477 -24.51 -16.32 -18.41
C VAL A 477 -24.50 -15.95 -16.93
N VAL A 478 -23.34 -15.53 -16.43
CA VAL A 478 -23.17 -14.92 -15.11
C VAL A 478 -22.64 -13.49 -15.28
N HIS A 479 -23.11 -12.60 -14.42
CA HIS A 479 -22.81 -11.17 -14.50
C HIS A 479 -22.05 -10.74 -13.27
N TYR A 480 -20.92 -10.06 -13.50
CA TYR A 480 -20.13 -9.48 -12.44
C TYR A 480 -19.81 -8.02 -12.74
N VAL A 481 -19.65 -7.24 -11.69
CA VAL A 481 -18.97 -5.95 -11.73
C VAL A 481 -17.64 -6.14 -11.02
N VAL A 482 -16.54 -5.81 -11.69
CA VAL A 482 -15.21 -5.77 -11.06
C VAL A 482 -14.82 -4.32 -10.83
N SER A 483 -14.61 -3.93 -9.56
CA SER A 483 -14.27 -2.57 -9.16
C SER A 483 -12.77 -2.44 -8.93
N ARG A 484 -12.10 -1.47 -9.58
CA ARG A 484 -10.65 -1.24 -9.41
C ARG A 484 -10.32 -0.84 -7.97
N PHE A 485 -11.15 0.02 -7.40
CA PHE A 485 -11.05 0.48 -6.02
C PHE A 485 -12.03 -0.31 -5.15
N PRO A 486 -11.62 -0.77 -3.95
CA PRO A 486 -12.48 -1.51 -3.06
C PRO A 486 -13.74 -0.73 -2.66
N VAL A 487 -14.89 -1.38 -2.79
CA VAL A 487 -16.21 -0.89 -2.36
C VAL A 487 -16.79 -1.88 -1.36
N ILE A 488 -17.39 -1.37 -0.29
CA ILE A 488 -18.16 -2.15 0.67
C ILE A 488 -19.58 -2.34 0.12
N GLY A 489 -20.01 -3.58 -0.05
CA GLY A 489 -21.36 -3.90 -0.50
C GLY A 489 -21.73 -5.35 -0.20
N ALA A 490 -23.02 -5.62 -0.19
CA ALA A 490 -23.57 -6.95 0.10
C ALA A 490 -23.79 -7.81 -1.16
N ASP A 491 -23.74 -7.25 -2.37
CA ASP A 491 -23.99 -8.00 -3.61
C ASP A 491 -22.74 -8.81 -4.00
N PRO A 492 -22.76 -10.16 -3.93
CA PRO A 492 -21.60 -11.00 -4.23
C PRO A 492 -21.19 -10.95 -5.72
N ALA A 493 -22.04 -10.39 -6.60
CA ALA A 493 -21.69 -10.15 -8.00
C ALA A 493 -20.82 -8.88 -8.18
N VAL A 494 -20.59 -8.10 -7.13
CA VAL A 494 -19.62 -7.00 -7.12
C VAL A 494 -18.33 -7.50 -6.47
N ILE A 495 -17.27 -7.59 -7.27
CA ILE A 495 -15.97 -8.10 -6.85
C ILE A 495 -14.97 -6.95 -6.86
N ASN A 496 -14.29 -6.72 -5.74
CA ASN A 496 -13.16 -5.79 -5.72
C ASN A 496 -11.97 -6.44 -6.43
N TYR A 497 -11.21 -5.66 -7.20
CA TYR A 497 -10.16 -6.20 -8.05
C TYR A 497 -9.03 -6.88 -7.28
N ASN A 498 -8.72 -6.44 -6.06
CA ASN A 498 -7.84 -7.13 -5.12
C ASN A 498 -8.37 -8.49 -4.63
N GLN A 499 -9.56 -8.89 -5.08
CA GLN A 499 -10.18 -10.19 -4.82
C GLN A 499 -10.63 -10.85 -6.13
N ILE A 500 -10.00 -10.49 -7.26
CA ILE A 500 -10.40 -10.98 -8.59
C ILE A 500 -10.35 -12.51 -8.68
N ASP A 501 -9.46 -13.16 -7.92
CA ASP A 501 -9.37 -14.62 -7.82
C ASP A 501 -10.66 -15.29 -7.32
N ARG A 502 -11.58 -14.56 -6.68
CA ARG A 502 -12.93 -15.08 -6.37
C ARG A 502 -13.67 -15.54 -7.62
N LEU A 503 -13.36 -14.99 -8.79
CA LEU A 503 -13.90 -15.44 -10.07
C LEU A 503 -13.48 -16.89 -10.40
N ARG A 504 -12.36 -17.40 -9.87
CA ARG A 504 -11.97 -18.81 -10.07
C ARG A 504 -13.01 -19.79 -9.54
N PHE A 505 -13.78 -19.40 -8.53
CA PHE A 505 -14.81 -20.22 -7.91
C PHE A 505 -16.24 -19.81 -8.33
N ALA A 506 -16.35 -18.68 -9.03
CA ALA A 506 -17.59 -18.20 -9.61
C ALA A 506 -18.11 -19.20 -10.66
N GLY A 507 -19.34 -19.67 -10.49
CA GLY A 507 -19.98 -20.68 -11.34
C GLY A 507 -20.23 -22.03 -10.66
N GLN A 508 -19.56 -22.31 -9.52
CA GLN A 508 -19.86 -23.46 -8.65
C GLN A 508 -20.96 -23.15 -7.64
N ALA A 509 -21.12 -21.88 -7.23
CA ALA A 509 -22.12 -21.39 -6.28
C ALA A 509 -23.57 -21.36 -6.81
N GLY A 510 -23.88 -22.19 -7.81
CA GLY A 510 -25.21 -22.35 -8.38
C GLY A 510 -25.47 -23.77 -8.86
N ALA A 511 -24.84 -24.76 -8.19
CA ALA A 511 -25.18 -26.16 -8.25
C ALA A 511 -25.99 -26.53 -7.00
#